data_AF-A0A1G2L9E6-F1
#
_entry.id   AF-A0A1G2L9E6-F1
#
_cell.length_a   1.000
_cell.length_b   1.000
_cell.length_c   1.000
_cell.angle_alpha   90.00
_cell.angle_beta   90.00
_cell.angle_gamma   90.00
#
_symmetry.space_group_name_H-M   'P 1'
#
loop_
_entity.id
_entity.type
_entity.pdbx_description
1 polymer ?
#
loop_
_entity_poly.entity_id
_entity_poly.type
_entity_poly.pdbx_seq_one_letter_code
_entity_poly.pdbx_strand_id
1 'polypeptide(L)'
;MEETRVSVAIRARITAAAQAVWRVSEPDWFDPSLREEMRRNAASVIGTVGALSVGALSPEQHGIDAVLAAAAATEELIRFARDRSLVSDENAERMLQSYRAIRENVSALRTSTSVPGAEEPALRSAEVSESATELHPLSGRQQRIITFVRENGQARVSDLTKIFDEEVSEKTLQRDLLYLVSSGILRRRGDTRWTIYFYSQDYRQGDIPKTV
;
A
#
# COMPACT_ATOMS: atom_id res chain seq x y z
N MET A 1 26.49 3.12 19.52
CA MET A 1 26.05 2.05 18.61
C MET A 1 24.66 2.39 18.15
N GLU A 2 24.53 3.09 17.05
CA GLU A 2 23.23 3.38 16.44
C GLU A 2 23.01 2.31 15.38
N GLU A 3 22.40 1.20 15.80
CA GLU A 3 22.09 0.07 14.92
C GLU A 3 21.30 0.55 13.72
N THR A 4 21.66 0.05 12.54
CA THR A 4 21.06 0.31 11.23
C THR A 4 19.61 -0.19 11.20
N ARG A 5 18.70 0.52 11.85
CA ARG A 5 17.27 0.20 11.87
C ARG A 5 16.64 0.64 10.56
N VAL A 6 16.00 -0.29 9.85
CA VAL A 6 15.16 0.05 8.71
C VAL A 6 14.08 1.02 9.18
N SER A 7 13.96 2.16 8.49
CA SER A 7 13.05 3.22 8.92
C SER A 7 11.59 2.75 8.95
N VAL A 8 10.80 3.31 9.87
CA VAL A 8 9.35 3.04 9.98
C VAL A 8 8.64 3.29 8.66
N ALA A 9 9.07 4.33 7.92
CA ALA A 9 8.51 4.66 6.61
C ALA A 9 8.76 3.56 5.56
N ILE A 10 9.98 2.99 5.50
CA ILE A 10 10.30 1.89 4.58
C ILE A 10 9.43 0.67 4.90
N ARG A 11 9.28 0.33 6.18
CA ARG A 11 8.44 -0.80 6.64
C ARG A 11 6.97 -0.62 6.28
N ALA A 12 6.43 0.58 6.45
CA ALA A 12 5.05 0.89 6.10
C ALA A 12 4.80 0.72 4.59
N ARG A 13 5.73 1.20 3.75
CA ARG A 13 5.66 1.06 2.28
C ARG A 13 5.68 -0.41 1.85
N ILE A 14 6.56 -1.22 2.44
CA ILE A 14 6.64 -2.66 2.17
C ILE A 14 5.33 -3.36 2.52
N THR A 15 4.78 -3.05 3.71
CA THR A 15 3.50 -3.61 4.15
C THR A 15 2.37 -3.25 3.18
N ALA A 16 2.31 -1.99 2.74
CA ALA A 16 1.29 -1.53 1.79
C ALA A 16 1.43 -2.20 0.41
N ALA A 17 2.67 -2.33 -0.10
CA ALA A 17 2.93 -3.01 -1.37
C ALA A 17 2.53 -4.48 -1.32
N ALA A 18 2.84 -5.17 -0.22
CA ALA A 18 2.39 -6.52 0.02
C ALA A 18 0.86 -6.61 0.08
N GLN A 19 0.17 -5.77 0.84
CA GLN A 19 -1.30 -5.76 0.88
C GLN A 19 -1.94 -5.59 -0.51
N ALA A 20 -1.31 -4.81 -1.40
CA ALA A 20 -1.76 -4.71 -2.78
C ALA A 20 -1.69 -6.04 -3.53
N VAL A 21 -0.63 -6.84 -3.33
CA VAL A 21 -0.51 -8.21 -3.87
C VAL A 21 -1.66 -9.11 -3.40
N TRP A 22 -1.97 -9.11 -2.10
CA TRP A 22 -3.10 -9.91 -1.60
C TRP A 22 -4.41 -9.47 -2.24
N ARG A 23 -4.65 -8.17 -2.31
CA ARG A 23 -5.90 -7.61 -2.86
C ARG A 23 -6.10 -7.95 -4.33
N VAL A 24 -5.07 -7.82 -5.18
CA VAL A 24 -5.22 -8.10 -6.63
C VAL A 24 -5.31 -9.58 -6.93
N SER A 25 -4.74 -10.42 -6.07
CA SER A 25 -4.75 -11.87 -6.23
C SER A 25 -5.91 -12.56 -5.50
N GLU A 26 -6.71 -11.83 -4.72
CA GLU A 26 -7.83 -12.38 -3.95
C GLU A 26 -8.93 -13.04 -4.79
N PRO A 27 -9.38 -12.47 -5.93
CA PRO A 27 -10.53 -13.00 -6.63
C PRO A 27 -10.36 -14.47 -7.05
N ASP A 28 -11.44 -15.24 -7.02
CA ASP A 28 -11.42 -16.69 -7.29
C ASP A 28 -10.93 -17.05 -8.70
N TRP A 29 -11.15 -16.16 -9.67
CA TRP A 29 -10.70 -16.32 -11.05
C TRP A 29 -9.18 -16.10 -11.22
N PHE A 30 -8.49 -15.59 -10.20
CA PHE A 30 -7.05 -15.42 -10.24
C PHE A 30 -6.37 -16.78 -10.17
N ASP A 31 -5.32 -16.97 -10.98
CA ASP A 31 -4.59 -18.24 -11.06
C ASP A 31 -4.04 -18.66 -9.67
N PRO A 32 -4.41 -19.83 -9.13
CA PRO A 32 -4.04 -20.21 -7.77
C PRO A 32 -2.54 -20.37 -7.54
N SER A 33 -1.80 -20.89 -8.53
CA SER A 33 -0.36 -21.08 -8.43
C SER A 33 0.35 -19.73 -8.46
N LEU A 34 -0.07 -18.83 -9.34
CA LEU A 34 0.47 -17.47 -9.42
C LEU A 34 0.14 -16.66 -8.15
N ARG A 35 -1.08 -16.78 -7.61
CA ARG A 35 -1.49 -16.15 -6.34
C ARG A 35 -0.55 -16.55 -5.22
N GLU A 36 -0.33 -17.85 -5.05
CA GLU A 36 0.54 -18.39 -4.01
C GLU A 36 1.98 -17.88 -4.18
N GLU A 37 2.52 -17.92 -5.39
CA GLU A 37 3.90 -17.49 -5.64
C GLU A 37 4.08 -15.98 -5.41
N MET A 38 3.13 -15.15 -5.84
CA MET A 38 3.14 -13.71 -5.59
C MET A 38 3.09 -13.40 -4.09
N ARG A 39 2.19 -14.06 -3.35
CA ARG A 39 2.02 -13.85 -1.89
C ARG A 39 3.23 -14.34 -1.11
N ARG A 40 3.83 -15.46 -1.50
CA ARG A 40 5.07 -15.97 -0.88
C ARG A 40 6.23 -14.98 -1.03
N ASN A 41 6.45 -14.46 -2.23
CA ASN A 41 7.51 -13.48 -2.47
C ASN A 41 7.26 -12.17 -1.68
N ALA A 42 6.03 -11.67 -1.68
CA ALA A 42 5.66 -10.50 -0.90
C ALA A 42 5.82 -10.72 0.63
N ALA A 43 5.46 -11.91 1.13
CA ALA A 43 5.69 -12.30 2.52
C ALA A 43 7.18 -12.36 2.85
N SER A 44 8.02 -12.85 1.93
CA SER A 44 9.47 -12.87 2.10
C SER A 44 10.04 -11.45 2.27
N VAL A 45 9.59 -10.49 1.46
CA VAL A 45 10.01 -9.08 1.59
C VAL A 45 9.66 -8.53 2.99
N ILE A 46 8.44 -8.78 3.48
CA ILE A 46 8.04 -8.37 4.84
C ILE A 46 8.90 -9.05 5.91
N GLY A 47 9.05 -10.38 5.82
CA GLY A 47 9.74 -11.19 6.82
C GLY A 47 11.21 -10.82 6.96
N THR A 48 11.93 -10.72 5.84
CA THR A 48 13.35 -10.37 5.86
C THR A 48 13.57 -8.93 6.32
N VAL A 49 12.74 -7.97 5.93
CA VAL A 49 12.83 -6.60 6.44
C VAL A 49 12.47 -6.50 7.92
N GLY A 50 11.48 -7.27 8.39
CA GLY A 50 11.18 -7.40 9.80
C GLY A 50 12.38 -7.90 10.60
N ALA A 51 13.04 -8.96 10.11
CA ALA A 51 14.23 -9.53 10.73
C ALA A 51 15.43 -8.56 10.73
N LEU A 52 15.67 -7.83 9.64
CA LEU A 52 16.67 -6.75 9.60
C LEU A 52 16.36 -5.63 10.60
N SER A 53 15.08 -5.26 10.75
CA SER A 53 14.67 -4.17 11.64
C SER A 53 14.92 -4.45 13.12
N VAL A 54 14.92 -5.73 13.51
CA VAL A 54 15.16 -6.17 14.90
C VAL A 54 16.59 -6.68 15.12
N GLY A 55 17.47 -6.53 14.12
CA GLY A 55 18.85 -7.01 14.18
C GLY A 55 19.00 -8.55 14.16
N ALA A 56 17.92 -9.29 13.83
CA ALA A 56 17.94 -10.75 13.77
C ALA A 56 18.65 -11.29 12.51
N LEU A 57 18.80 -10.45 11.48
CA LEU A 57 19.66 -10.71 10.34
C LEU A 57 20.72 -9.62 10.30
N SER A 58 21.99 -10.01 10.13
CA SER A 58 23.02 -9.02 9.88
C SER A 58 22.74 -8.36 8.52
N PRO A 59 22.90 -7.03 8.41
CA PRO A 59 22.83 -6.32 7.13
C PRO A 59 23.91 -6.75 6.14
N GLU A 60 24.83 -7.61 6.56
CA GLU A 60 25.98 -8.13 5.81
C GLU A 60 25.49 -8.97 4.62
N GLN A 61 25.12 -8.25 3.56
CA GLN A 61 24.82 -8.68 2.19
C GLN A 61 23.64 -9.65 2.03
N HIS A 62 23.59 -10.79 2.73
CA HIS A 62 22.58 -11.83 2.54
C HIS A 62 21.14 -11.37 2.79
N GLY A 63 20.88 -10.63 3.88
CA GLY A 63 19.53 -10.14 4.18
C GLY A 63 19.04 -9.12 3.15
N ILE A 64 19.93 -8.22 2.72
CA ILE A 64 19.60 -7.20 1.73
C ILE A 64 19.44 -7.83 0.33
N ASP A 65 20.33 -8.75 -0.06
CA ASP A 65 20.25 -9.51 -1.31
C ASP A 65 18.92 -10.29 -1.40
N ALA A 66 18.52 -10.95 -0.31
CA ALA A 66 17.24 -11.67 -0.26
C ALA A 66 16.03 -10.75 -0.46
N VAL A 67 16.01 -9.57 0.18
CA VAL A 67 14.92 -8.58 -0.01
C VAL A 67 14.88 -8.09 -1.46
N LEU A 68 16.03 -7.75 -2.05
CA LEU A 68 16.10 -7.25 -3.42
C LEU A 68 15.67 -8.33 -4.42
N ALA A 69 16.08 -9.58 -4.21
CA ALA A 69 15.71 -10.71 -5.05
C ALA A 69 14.20 -10.99 -4.98
N ALA A 70 13.63 -11.06 -3.77
CA ALA A 70 12.20 -11.29 -3.58
C ALA A 70 11.34 -10.14 -4.16
N ALA A 71 11.78 -8.89 -4.01
CA ALA A 71 11.11 -7.75 -4.60
C ALA A 71 11.14 -7.79 -6.14
N ALA A 72 12.30 -8.11 -6.74
CA ALA A 72 12.43 -8.23 -8.18
C ALA A 72 11.59 -9.40 -8.74
N ALA A 73 11.59 -10.55 -8.07
CA ALA A 73 10.73 -11.68 -8.44
C ALA A 73 9.24 -11.29 -8.37
N THR A 74 8.84 -10.52 -7.35
CA THR A 74 7.46 -10.01 -7.26
C THR A 74 7.11 -9.11 -8.46
N GLU A 75 8.03 -8.23 -8.90
CA GLU A 75 7.80 -7.41 -10.10
C GLU A 75 7.60 -8.25 -11.37
N GLU A 76 8.37 -9.31 -11.56
CA GLU A 76 8.20 -10.24 -12.70
C GLU A 76 6.82 -10.90 -12.68
N LEU A 77 6.40 -11.39 -11.50
CA LEU A 77 5.09 -12.02 -11.34
C LEU A 77 3.94 -11.03 -11.57
N ILE A 78 4.09 -9.77 -11.16
CA ILE A 78 3.11 -8.71 -11.44
C ILE A 78 3.02 -8.45 -12.95
N ARG A 79 4.15 -8.38 -13.65
CA ARG A 79 4.18 -8.21 -15.11
C ARG A 79 3.53 -9.39 -15.83
N PHE A 80 3.84 -10.61 -15.41
CA PHE A 80 3.20 -11.81 -15.94
C PHE A 80 1.69 -11.82 -15.69
N ALA A 81 1.23 -11.42 -14.50
CA ALA A 81 -0.20 -11.32 -14.19
C ALA A 81 -0.90 -10.27 -15.06
N ARG A 82 -0.23 -9.13 -15.32
CA ARG A 82 -0.70 -8.08 -16.24
C ARG A 82 -0.82 -8.60 -17.67
N ASP A 83 0.21 -9.26 -18.19
CA ASP A 83 0.24 -9.77 -19.56
C ASP A 83 -0.88 -10.81 -19.81
N ARG A 84 -1.26 -11.55 -18.75
CA ARG A 84 -2.40 -12.47 -18.76
C ARG A 84 -3.75 -11.81 -18.47
N SER A 85 -3.79 -10.48 -18.35
CA SER A 85 -4.97 -9.69 -17.96
C SER A 85 -5.59 -10.12 -16.63
N LEU A 86 -4.81 -10.73 -15.73
CA LEU A 86 -5.22 -11.10 -14.37
C LEU A 86 -5.12 -9.92 -13.40
N VAL A 87 -4.37 -8.88 -13.77
CA VAL A 87 -4.31 -7.60 -13.07
C VAL A 87 -4.46 -6.51 -14.12
N SER A 88 -5.27 -5.48 -13.86
CA SER A 88 -5.39 -4.34 -14.78
C SER A 88 -4.07 -3.59 -14.89
N ASP A 89 -3.79 -3.02 -16.07
CA ASP A 89 -2.56 -2.25 -16.32
C ASP A 89 -2.30 -1.20 -15.24
N GLU A 90 -3.33 -0.41 -14.88
CA GLU A 90 -3.23 0.63 -13.85
C GLU A 90 -2.85 0.09 -12.46
N ASN A 91 -3.35 -1.10 -12.08
CA ASN A 91 -3.00 -1.72 -10.80
C ASN A 91 -1.59 -2.31 -10.85
N ALA A 92 -1.24 -2.97 -11.95
CA ALA A 92 0.08 -3.53 -12.16
C ALA A 92 1.15 -2.44 -12.13
N GLU A 93 0.94 -1.31 -12.82
CA GLU A 93 1.85 -0.16 -12.82
C GLU A 93 2.09 0.41 -11.42
N ARG A 94 1.02 0.63 -10.63
CA ARG A 94 1.15 1.11 -9.24
C ARG A 94 1.94 0.14 -8.37
N MET A 95 1.68 -1.16 -8.50
CA MET A 95 2.41 -2.18 -7.75
C MET A 95 3.89 -2.23 -8.17
N LEU A 96 4.18 -2.19 -9.47
CA LEU A 96 5.54 -2.15 -10.00
C LEU A 96 6.31 -0.94 -9.49
N GLN A 97 5.71 0.25 -9.52
CA GLN A 97 6.32 1.46 -8.96
C GLN A 97 6.62 1.29 -7.46
N SER A 98 5.71 0.67 -6.71
CA SER A 98 5.89 0.42 -5.28
C SER A 98 7.08 -0.50 -5.00
N TYR A 99 7.18 -1.63 -5.72
CA TYR A 99 8.27 -2.60 -5.54
C TYR A 99 9.64 -2.06 -6.02
N ARG A 100 9.66 -1.27 -7.11
CA ARG A 100 10.89 -0.56 -7.54
C ARG A 100 11.40 0.40 -6.48
N ALA A 101 10.51 1.22 -5.92
CA ALA A 101 10.90 2.16 -4.87
C ALA A 101 11.35 1.43 -3.58
N ILE A 102 10.79 0.26 -3.27
CA ILE A 102 11.29 -0.58 -2.17
C ILE A 102 12.73 -1.02 -2.44
N ARG A 103 13.02 -1.49 -3.66
CA ARG A 103 14.39 -1.93 -4.03
C ARG A 103 15.39 -0.79 -3.98
N GLU A 104 15.04 0.39 -4.47
CA GLU A 104 15.89 1.58 -4.38
C GLU A 104 16.23 1.91 -2.92
N ASN A 105 15.21 2.01 -2.05
CA ASN A 105 15.39 2.29 -0.63
C ASN A 105 16.23 1.23 0.09
N VAL A 106 15.98 -0.05 -0.18
CA VAL A 106 16.71 -1.16 0.44
C VAL A 106 18.14 -1.25 -0.08
N SER A 107 18.38 -0.95 -1.36
CA SER A 107 19.73 -0.92 -1.93
C SER A 107 20.59 0.19 -1.34
N ALA A 108 20.00 1.36 -1.05
CA ALA A 108 20.70 2.48 -0.42
C ALA A 108 21.24 2.15 0.98
N LEU A 109 20.62 1.20 1.69
CA LEU A 109 21.10 0.72 2.99
C LEU A 109 22.50 0.06 2.90
N ARG A 110 22.87 -0.49 1.72
CA ARG A 110 24.22 -1.04 1.47
C ARG A 110 25.28 0.05 1.48
N THR A 111 24.98 1.18 0.84
CA THR A 111 25.92 2.29 0.66
C THR A 111 26.18 3.00 2.00
N SER A 112 25.17 3.07 2.86
CA SER A 112 25.32 3.63 4.22
C SER A 112 26.12 2.75 5.18
N THR A 113 26.34 1.46 4.87
CA THR A 113 27.12 0.54 5.71
C THR A 113 28.57 0.36 5.24
N SER A 114 28.99 0.96 4.12
CA SER A 114 30.26 0.64 3.46
C SER A 114 31.38 1.70 3.53
N VAL A 115 31.47 2.54 4.59
CA VAL A 115 32.67 3.40 4.81
C VAL A 115 33.10 3.45 6.28
N PRO A 116 34.33 3.02 6.62
CA PRO A 116 35.03 3.47 7.82
C PRO A 116 35.84 4.74 7.49
N GLY A 117 35.42 5.89 8.03
CA GLY A 117 36.22 7.11 8.12
C GLY A 117 36.33 7.95 6.84
N ALA A 118 35.48 8.97 6.73
CA ALA A 118 35.81 10.25 6.08
C ALA A 118 34.79 11.30 6.55
N GLU A 119 35.31 12.49 6.85
CA GLU A 119 34.65 13.61 7.53
C GLU A 119 33.33 14.06 6.88
N GLU A 120 32.39 14.52 7.74
CA GLU A 120 31.23 15.29 7.32
C GLU A 120 31.66 16.51 6.49
N PRO A 121 31.08 16.74 5.30
CA PRO A 121 31.01 18.07 4.74
C PRO A 121 29.64 18.67 5.10
N ALA A 122 29.69 19.72 5.90
CA ALA A 122 28.57 20.58 6.20
C ALA A 122 27.95 21.20 4.92
N LEU A 123 26.62 21.14 4.87
CA LEU A 123 25.69 22.14 4.33
C LEU A 123 25.88 22.60 2.87
N ARG A 124 25.01 22.07 1.99
CA ARG A 124 24.32 22.90 1.02
C ARG A 124 22.82 22.78 1.23
N SER A 125 22.27 23.81 1.84
CA SER A 125 20.84 24.12 1.87
C SER A 125 20.30 24.13 0.44
N ALA A 126 19.54 23.09 0.10
CA ALA A 126 18.61 23.09 -1.01
C ALA A 126 17.31 22.54 -0.44
N GLU A 127 16.46 23.48 -0.04
CA GLU A 127 15.01 23.40 0.06
C GLU A 127 14.45 22.12 0.69
N VAL A 128 13.98 22.30 1.92
CA VAL A 128 12.97 21.45 2.55
C VAL A 128 11.75 21.40 1.62
N SER A 129 11.73 20.43 0.71
CA SER A 129 10.49 19.97 0.11
C SER A 129 9.87 19.03 1.13
N GLU A 130 9.06 19.62 2.00
CA GLU A 130 7.94 18.92 2.64
C GLU A 130 7.04 18.34 1.54
N SER A 131 7.43 17.22 0.94
CA SER A 131 6.47 16.33 0.30
C SER A 131 5.94 15.40 1.38
N ALA A 132 5.14 16.01 2.26
CA ALA A 132 3.93 15.37 2.75
C ALA A 132 3.27 14.64 1.57
N THR A 133 2.78 13.43 1.82
CA THR A 133 1.79 12.71 1.01
C THR A 133 1.18 13.63 -0.05
N GLU A 134 1.52 13.44 -1.34
CA GLU A 134 0.79 14.11 -2.41
C GLU A 134 -0.65 13.57 -2.36
N LEU A 135 -1.46 14.22 -1.54
CA LEU A 135 -2.89 14.23 -1.61
C LEU A 135 -3.18 14.90 -2.94
N HIS A 136 -3.41 14.12 -3.99
CA HIS A 136 -4.10 14.64 -5.15
C HIS A 136 -5.32 15.42 -4.64
N PRO A 137 -5.53 16.67 -5.09
CA PRO A 137 -6.65 17.47 -4.63
C PRO A 137 -7.93 16.69 -4.86
N LEU A 138 -8.68 16.47 -3.77
CA LEU A 138 -9.92 15.69 -3.80
C LEU A 138 -10.84 16.31 -4.84
N SER A 139 -11.37 15.48 -5.75
CA SER A 139 -12.34 15.98 -6.71
C SER A 139 -13.59 16.47 -5.98
N GLY A 140 -14.32 17.45 -6.56
CA GLY A 140 -15.58 17.92 -5.97
C GLY A 140 -16.58 16.78 -5.69
N ARG A 141 -16.51 15.69 -6.47
CA ARG A 141 -17.28 14.47 -6.26
C ARG A 141 -16.84 13.68 -5.02
N GLN A 142 -15.52 13.50 -4.85
CA GLN A 142 -14.96 12.86 -3.66
C GLN A 142 -15.28 13.65 -2.39
N GLN A 143 -15.26 14.98 -2.47
CA GLN A 143 -15.65 15.85 -1.36
C GLN A 143 -17.14 15.65 -0.98
N ARG A 144 -18.04 15.57 -1.98
CA ARG A 144 -19.46 15.28 -1.75
C ARG A 144 -19.69 13.91 -1.12
N ILE A 145 -18.94 12.88 -1.56
CA ILE A 145 -19.00 11.53 -0.94
C ILE A 145 -18.58 11.60 0.54
N ILE A 146 -17.48 12.32 0.86
CA ILE A 146 -17.02 12.48 2.24
C ILE A 146 -18.07 13.18 3.10
N THR A 147 -18.65 14.29 2.62
CA THR A 147 -19.70 15.02 3.33
C THR A 147 -20.88 14.11 3.62
N PHE A 148 -21.37 13.39 2.61
CA PHE A 148 -22.51 12.47 2.78
C PHE A 148 -22.22 11.37 3.81
N VAL A 149 -21.05 10.74 3.74
CA VAL A 149 -20.66 9.68 4.70
C VAL A 149 -20.52 10.24 6.11
N ARG A 150 -20.03 11.47 6.28
CA ARG A 150 -19.88 12.11 7.59
C ARG A 150 -21.23 12.48 8.20
N GLU A 151 -22.17 12.96 7.40
CA GLU A 151 -23.52 13.33 7.85
C GLU A 151 -24.37 12.11 8.22
N ASN A 152 -24.24 11.01 7.45
CA ASN A 152 -25.03 9.79 7.66
C ASN A 152 -24.30 8.75 8.55
N GLY A 153 -23.05 9.01 8.92
CA GLY A 153 -22.14 8.09 9.62
C GLY A 153 -21.64 6.92 8.77
N GLN A 154 -22.48 6.41 7.86
CA GLN A 154 -22.14 5.34 6.94
C GLN A 154 -22.86 5.48 5.60
N ALA A 155 -22.33 4.89 4.54
CA ALA A 155 -22.97 4.84 3.23
C ALA A 155 -22.73 3.51 2.51
N ARG A 156 -23.70 3.08 1.69
CA ARG A 156 -23.50 2.06 0.65
C ARG A 156 -23.39 2.72 -0.71
N VAL A 157 -22.88 1.97 -1.68
CA VAL A 157 -22.82 2.42 -3.08
C VAL A 157 -24.20 2.81 -3.59
N SER A 158 -25.25 2.06 -3.23
CA SER A 158 -26.65 2.34 -3.58
C SER A 158 -27.23 3.63 -2.97
N ASP A 159 -26.65 4.11 -1.87
CA ASP A 159 -27.07 5.36 -1.24
C ASP A 159 -26.40 6.54 -1.96
N LEU A 160 -25.16 6.34 -2.39
CA LEU A 160 -24.40 7.33 -3.15
C LEU A 160 -24.92 7.49 -4.58
N THR A 161 -25.42 6.43 -5.22
CA THR A 161 -26.06 6.56 -6.54
C THR A 161 -27.27 7.49 -6.53
N LYS A 162 -27.98 7.60 -5.40
CA LYS A 162 -29.16 8.47 -5.24
C LYS A 162 -28.82 9.95 -5.07
N ILE A 163 -27.62 10.30 -4.58
CA ILE A 163 -27.23 11.71 -4.40
C ILE A 163 -26.58 12.33 -5.63
N PHE A 164 -26.20 11.50 -6.59
CA PHE A 164 -25.61 11.90 -7.85
C PHE A 164 -26.61 11.82 -9.02
N ASP A 165 -27.90 11.59 -8.75
CA ASP A 165 -29.00 11.58 -9.74
C ASP A 165 -28.65 10.90 -11.07
N GLU A 166 -27.97 9.75 -11.00
CA GLU A 166 -27.48 8.96 -12.15
C GLU A 166 -26.44 9.66 -13.07
N GLU A 167 -26.01 10.90 -12.77
CA GLU A 167 -24.93 11.60 -13.49
C GLU A 167 -23.60 10.83 -13.44
N VAL A 168 -23.44 9.94 -12.45
CA VAL A 168 -22.23 9.18 -12.19
C VAL A 168 -22.54 7.69 -12.11
N SER A 169 -21.89 6.90 -12.97
CA SER A 169 -22.04 5.45 -12.95
C SER A 169 -21.58 4.84 -11.63
N GLU A 170 -22.19 3.72 -11.24
CA GLU A 170 -21.81 2.96 -10.04
C GLU A 170 -20.31 2.62 -10.02
N LYS A 171 -19.74 2.25 -11.17
CA LYS A 171 -18.31 1.93 -11.33
C LYS A 171 -17.41 3.13 -11.02
N THR A 172 -17.85 4.35 -11.35
CA THR A 172 -17.12 5.58 -11.02
C THR A 172 -17.16 5.86 -9.52
N LEU A 173 -18.32 5.70 -8.88
CA LEU A 173 -18.45 5.82 -7.42
C LEU A 173 -17.60 4.78 -6.69
N GLN A 174 -17.59 3.54 -7.18
CA GLN A 174 -16.73 2.48 -6.63
C GLN A 174 -15.24 2.84 -6.72
N ARG A 175 -14.77 3.46 -7.82
CA ARG A 175 -13.38 3.93 -7.95
C ARG A 175 -13.05 5.04 -6.94
N ASP A 176 -13.94 6.02 -6.78
CA ASP A 176 -13.74 7.11 -5.82
C ASP A 176 -13.75 6.61 -4.38
N LEU A 177 -14.65 5.69 -4.04
CA LEU A 177 -14.68 5.05 -2.72
C LEU A 177 -13.42 4.25 -2.44
N LEU A 178 -12.91 3.50 -3.43
CA LEU A 178 -11.65 2.78 -3.28
C LEU A 178 -10.46 3.73 -3.09
N TYR A 179 -10.43 4.83 -3.83
CA TYR A 179 -9.42 5.88 -3.63
C TYR A 179 -9.48 6.44 -2.21
N LEU A 180 -10.67 6.83 -1.74
CA LEU A 180 -10.89 7.37 -0.39
C LEU A 180 -10.56 6.36 0.74
N VAL A 181 -10.76 5.07 0.49
CA VAL A 181 -10.32 4.01 1.41
C VAL A 181 -8.80 3.85 1.40
N SER A 182 -8.18 3.87 0.21
CA SER A 182 -6.72 3.74 0.07
C SER A 182 -5.95 4.93 0.64
N SER A 183 -6.55 6.13 0.63
CA SER A 183 -6.00 7.34 1.24
C SER A 183 -6.26 7.44 2.75
N GLY A 184 -6.96 6.46 3.33
CA GLY A 184 -7.24 6.40 4.77
C GLY A 184 -8.32 7.36 5.26
N ILE A 185 -9.02 8.05 4.35
CA ILE A 185 -10.13 8.98 4.68
C ILE A 185 -11.39 8.20 5.07
N LEU A 186 -11.69 7.14 4.31
CA LEU A 186 -12.79 6.23 4.58
C LEU A 186 -12.25 4.85 4.98
N ARG A 187 -13.08 4.09 5.67
CA ARG A 187 -12.92 2.65 5.89
C ARG A 187 -14.12 1.93 5.32
N ARG A 188 -13.96 0.64 5.04
CA ARG A 188 -15.02 -0.21 4.48
C ARG A 188 -15.21 -1.47 5.31
N ARG A 189 -16.45 -1.97 5.38
CA ARG A 189 -16.83 -3.23 6.04
C ARG A 189 -17.67 -4.07 5.08
N GLY A 190 -17.25 -5.32 4.86
CA GLY A 190 -17.89 -6.28 3.97
C GLY A 190 -17.27 -6.31 2.56
N ASP A 191 -17.33 -7.47 1.92
CA ASP A 191 -16.60 -7.77 0.67
C ASP A 191 -17.51 -7.90 -0.58
N THR A 192 -18.80 -7.57 -0.45
CA THR A 192 -19.81 -7.76 -1.50
C THR A 192 -20.61 -6.48 -1.77
N ARG A 193 -21.70 -6.54 -2.56
CA ARG A 193 -22.59 -5.37 -2.83
C ARG A 193 -23.17 -4.71 -1.57
N TRP A 194 -23.01 -5.33 -0.41
CA TRP A 194 -23.41 -4.82 0.90
C TRP A 194 -22.28 -4.10 1.64
N THR A 195 -21.15 -3.79 0.98
CA THR A 195 -20.05 -3.05 1.59
C THR A 195 -20.55 -1.71 2.13
N ILE A 196 -20.28 -1.48 3.42
CA ILE A 196 -20.59 -0.24 4.13
C ILE A 196 -19.31 0.56 4.27
N TYR A 197 -19.37 1.85 3.92
CA TYR A 197 -18.27 2.80 4.05
C TYR A 197 -18.54 3.75 5.21
N PHE A 198 -17.52 4.06 6.00
CA PHE A 198 -17.62 4.94 7.17
C PHE A 198 -16.36 5.80 7.29
N TYR A 199 -16.48 6.92 7.98
CA TYR A 199 -15.36 7.86 8.13
C TYR A 199 -14.29 7.28 9.06
N SER A 200 -13.01 7.42 8.67
CA SER A 200 -11.90 6.72 9.34
C SER A 200 -11.69 7.16 10.80
N GLN A 201 -12.02 8.41 11.14
CA GLN A 201 -11.88 8.97 12.50
C GLN A 201 -12.99 8.54 13.47
N ASP A 202 -14.11 8.01 12.96
CA ASP A 202 -15.24 7.59 13.81
C ASP A 202 -15.09 6.14 14.31
N TYR A 203 -14.02 5.44 13.89
CA TYR A 203 -13.73 4.08 14.33
C TYR A 203 -12.95 4.08 15.65
N ARG A 204 -13.68 4.08 16.79
CA ARG A 204 -13.08 3.80 18.10
C ARG A 204 -12.83 2.30 18.23
N GLN A 205 -11.57 1.93 18.44
CA GLN A 205 -11.17 0.56 18.76
C GLN A 205 -11.82 0.16 20.10
N GLY A 206 -12.96 -0.53 20.04
CA GLY A 206 -13.74 -0.91 21.23
C GLY A 206 -15.14 -1.48 20.94
N ASP A 207 -15.79 -1.10 19.84
CA ASP A 207 -17.15 -1.59 19.52
C ASP A 207 -17.13 -2.88 18.72
N ILE A 208 -16.58 -3.93 19.32
CA ILE A 208 -16.88 -5.32 18.93
C ILE A 208 -18.12 -5.73 19.73
N PRO A 209 -19.35 -5.69 19.17
CA PRO A 209 -20.43 -6.44 19.80
C PRO A 209 -20.04 -7.91 19.79
N LYS A 210 -19.85 -8.48 20.99
CA LYS A 210 -19.75 -9.92 21.17
C LYS A 210 -20.97 -10.53 20.52
N THR A 211 -20.76 -11.34 19.50
CA THR A 211 -21.82 -12.17 18.94
C THR A 211 -22.26 -13.12 20.05
N VAL A 212 -23.53 -13.03 20.43
CA VAL A 212 -24.22 -14.01 21.28
C VAL A 212 -24.39 -15.28 20.48
#